data_AF-A0A7R9WCG8-F1
#
_entry.id   AF-A0A7R9WCG8-F1
#
_cell.length_a   1.000
_cell.length_b   1.000
_cell.length_c   1.000
_cell.angle_alpha   90.00
_cell.angle_beta   90.00
_cell.angle_gamma   90.00
#
_symmetry.space_group_name_H-M   'P 1'
#
loop_
_entity.id
_entity.type
_entity.pdbx_description
1 polymer ?
#
loop_
_entity_poly.entity_id
_entity_poly.type
_entity_poly.pdbx_seq_one_letter_code
_entity_poly.pdbx_strand_id
1 'polypeptide(L)'
;KAHIEVTTEKLLECAKCSKYEIVHTAERALENLVTSLDPLRCFQSLLPYLEISDENADDWAVPLLALRTLCKLVERVPAQALLDSLPSSLGPCLVTGMRHKAVDIRKASVFVVVEMHFVVGDGLLSRLDGLTAANAKLISIYIERHPKSGKAAVADGEGGTTREPPVVVVQQNVS
;
A
#
# COMPACT_ATOMS: atom_id res chain seq x y z
N LYS A 1 20.42 16.75 -0.01
CA LYS A 1 19.87 15.43 0.43
C LYS A 1 18.93 15.57 1.65
N ALA A 2 18.15 16.65 1.82
CA ALA A 2 17.51 16.89 3.13
C ALA A 2 16.02 17.33 3.12
N HIS A 3 15.47 17.86 2.02
CA HIS A 3 14.12 18.45 2.10
C HIS A 3 13.00 17.41 2.28
N ILE A 4 13.08 16.26 1.63
CA ILE A 4 12.06 15.19 1.75
C ILE A 4 12.13 14.58 3.15
N GLU A 5 13.34 14.24 3.59
CA GLU A 5 13.56 13.59 4.88
C GLU A 5 13.09 14.50 6.03
N VAL A 6 13.55 15.76 6.06
CA VAL A 6 13.18 16.74 7.11
C VAL A 6 11.69 17.08 7.08
N THR A 7 11.07 17.17 5.89
CA THR A 7 9.63 17.46 5.81
C THR A 7 8.80 16.27 6.27
N THR A 8 9.20 15.05 5.90
CA THR A 8 8.53 13.82 6.33
C THR A 8 8.61 13.67 7.85
N GLU A 9 9.79 13.86 8.44
CA GLU A 9 10.00 13.85 9.88
C GLU A 9 9.07 14.82 10.61
N LYS A 10 9.10 16.10 10.23
CA LYS A 10 8.28 17.14 10.88
C LYS A 10 6.78 16.89 10.76
N LEU A 11 6.31 16.41 9.62
CA LEU A 11 4.90 16.07 9.43
C LEU A 11 4.51 14.83 10.25
N LEU A 12 5.39 13.84 10.38
CA LEU A 12 5.14 12.67 11.22
C LEU A 12 5.12 13.04 12.71
N GLU A 13 5.98 13.93 13.17
CA GLU A 13 5.97 14.43 14.55
C GLU A 13 4.63 15.07 14.95
N CYS A 14 3.91 15.66 13.98
CA CYS A 14 2.58 16.22 14.20
C CYS A 14 1.57 15.16 14.65
N ALA A 15 1.80 13.87 14.40
CA ALA A 15 0.94 12.79 14.89
C ALA A 15 0.86 12.74 16.43
N LYS A 16 1.86 13.27 17.13
CA LYS A 16 1.89 13.36 18.60
C LYS A 16 1.04 14.50 19.15
N CYS A 17 0.48 15.35 18.30
CA CYS A 17 -0.39 16.44 18.71
C CYS A 17 -1.78 15.93 19.12
N SER A 18 -2.35 16.53 20.16
CA SER A 18 -3.70 16.18 20.64
C SER A 18 -4.84 16.69 19.75
N LYS A 19 -4.57 17.68 18.89
CA LYS A 19 -5.57 18.29 18.02
C LYS A 19 -5.71 17.52 16.72
N TYR A 20 -6.89 16.93 16.50
CA TYR A 20 -7.24 16.20 15.28
C TYR A 20 -6.95 17.00 14.01
N GLU A 21 -7.27 18.30 13.98
CA GLU A 21 -7.05 19.16 12.80
C GLU A 21 -5.58 19.23 12.38
N ILE A 22 -4.66 19.24 13.35
CA ILE A 22 -3.22 19.26 13.08
C ILE A 22 -2.78 17.92 12.48
N VAL A 23 -3.15 16.82 13.12
CA VAL A 23 -2.83 15.46 12.64
C VAL A 23 -3.39 15.23 11.24
N HIS A 24 -4.65 15.59 11.02
CA HIS A 24 -5.32 15.45 9.73
C HIS A 24 -4.68 16.31 8.64
N THR A 25 -4.30 17.55 8.94
CA THR A 25 -3.62 18.42 7.98
C THR A 25 -2.23 17.88 7.64
N ALA A 26 -1.50 17.37 8.64
CA ALA A 26 -0.19 16.75 8.44
C ALA A 26 -0.29 15.48 7.59
N GLU A 27 -1.30 14.65 7.82
CA GLU A 27 -1.60 13.46 7.01
C GLU A 27 -1.84 13.84 5.55
N ARG A 28 -2.70 14.81 5.28
CA ARG A 28 -2.95 15.27 3.90
C ARG A 28 -1.69 15.86 3.25
N ALA A 29 -0.86 16.57 4.03
CA ALA A 29 0.40 17.10 3.53
C ALA A 29 1.39 15.98 3.16
N LEU A 30 1.48 14.92 3.98
CA LEU A 30 2.27 13.73 3.68
C LEU A 30 1.75 13.03 2.42
N GLU A 31 0.44 12.82 2.30
CA GLU A 31 -0.16 12.22 1.10
C GLU A 31 0.19 13.03 -0.17
N ASN A 32 0.10 14.36 -0.12
CA ASN A 32 0.49 15.22 -1.23
C ASN A 32 2.00 15.14 -1.54
N LEU A 33 2.84 15.07 -0.51
CA LEU A 33 4.28 14.96 -0.64
C LEU A 33 4.66 13.64 -1.33
N VAL A 34 4.14 12.51 -0.83
CA VAL A 34 4.49 11.17 -1.35
C VAL A 34 3.85 10.86 -2.70
N THR A 35 2.85 11.63 -3.15
CA THR A 35 2.26 11.53 -4.50
C THR A 35 2.94 12.44 -5.51
N SER A 36 3.53 13.55 -5.06
CA SER A 36 4.14 14.56 -5.94
C SER A 36 5.65 14.38 -6.15
N LEU A 37 6.33 13.68 -5.24
CA LEU A 37 7.78 13.52 -5.27
C LEU A 37 8.21 12.10 -5.70
N ASP A 38 9.53 11.92 -5.78
CA ASP A 38 10.16 10.63 -6.12
C ASP A 38 9.71 9.53 -5.14
N PRO A 39 9.03 8.48 -5.62
CA PRO A 39 8.39 7.51 -4.75
C PRO A 39 9.39 6.66 -3.97
N LEU A 40 10.53 6.31 -4.57
CA LEU A 40 11.54 5.49 -3.93
C LEU A 40 12.20 6.24 -2.77
N ARG A 41 12.51 7.53 -2.95
CA ARG A 41 13.08 8.37 -1.91
C ARG A 41 12.08 8.65 -0.78
N CYS A 42 10.80 8.89 -1.11
CA CYS A 42 9.74 9.02 -0.10
C CYS A 42 9.61 7.73 0.72
N PHE A 43 9.67 6.58 0.05
CA PHE A 43 9.59 5.27 0.69
C PHE A 43 10.75 5.08 1.66
N GLN A 44 11.98 5.32 1.20
CA GLN A 44 13.18 5.24 2.04
C GLN A 44 13.12 6.18 3.25
N SER A 45 12.55 7.38 3.11
CA SER A 45 12.39 8.31 4.23
C SER A 45 11.32 7.88 5.24
N LEU A 46 10.35 7.05 4.85
CA LEU A 46 9.31 6.55 5.76
C LEU A 46 9.76 5.33 6.57
N LEU A 47 10.68 4.51 6.04
CA LEU A 47 11.11 3.26 6.68
C LEU A 47 11.52 3.40 8.17
N PRO A 48 12.24 4.45 8.61
CA PRO A 48 12.63 4.61 10.01
C PRO A 48 11.45 4.79 10.98
N TYR A 49 10.27 5.16 10.48
CA TYR A 49 9.08 5.42 11.28
C TYR A 49 8.10 4.24 11.30
N LEU A 50 8.44 3.14 10.60
CA LEU A 50 7.66 1.91 10.54
C LEU A 50 8.11 0.93 11.63
N GLU A 51 8.27 1.41 12.84
CA GLU A 51 8.59 0.58 14.00
C GLU A 51 7.40 0.56 14.95
N ILE A 52 6.76 -0.61 15.07
CA ILE A 52 5.60 -0.80 15.94
C ILE A 52 6.04 -1.63 17.13
N SER A 53 5.91 -1.05 18.31
CA SER A 53 6.18 -1.70 19.58
C SER A 53 4.87 -1.96 20.31
N ASP A 54 4.68 -3.17 20.85
CA ASP A 54 3.45 -3.56 21.54
C ASP A 54 3.43 -3.09 23.03
N GLU A 55 4.62 -2.81 23.56
CA GLU A 55 4.90 -2.53 24.98
C GLU A 55 4.52 -1.09 25.37
N ASN A 56 4.64 -0.10 24.47
CA ASN A 56 4.24 1.28 24.75
C ASN A 56 2.86 1.61 24.14
N ALA A 57 1.81 1.64 24.95
CA ALA A 57 0.44 1.88 24.51
C ALA A 57 0.17 3.26 23.91
N ASP A 58 1.04 4.24 24.16
CA ASP A 58 0.80 5.63 23.83
C ASP A 58 1.64 6.15 22.65
N ASP A 59 2.57 5.33 22.11
CA ASP A 59 3.49 5.74 21.04
C ASP A 59 3.27 5.00 19.72
N TRP A 60 2.00 4.86 19.32
CA TRP A 60 1.61 4.27 18.02
C TRP A 60 1.14 5.32 17.01
N ALA A 61 1.01 6.59 17.40
CA ALA A 61 0.49 7.64 16.52
C ALA A 61 1.39 7.89 15.30
N VAL A 62 2.72 7.94 15.52
CA VAL A 62 3.71 8.12 14.44
C VAL A 62 3.71 6.90 13.50
N PRO A 63 3.87 5.65 13.98
CA PRO A 63 3.77 4.47 13.11
C PRO A 63 2.44 4.37 12.37
N LEU A 64 1.32 4.75 12.98
CA LEU A 64 0.02 4.77 12.30
C LEU A 64 0.02 5.73 11.11
N LEU A 65 0.48 6.97 11.32
CA LEU A 65 0.52 7.96 10.27
C LEU A 65 1.48 7.54 9.15
N ALA A 66 2.62 6.95 9.50
CA ALA A 66 3.57 6.38 8.55
C ALA A 66 2.93 5.23 7.73
N LEU A 67 2.19 4.31 8.37
CA LEU A 67 1.47 3.22 7.68
C LEU A 67 0.40 3.74 6.72
N ARG A 68 -0.40 4.72 7.14
CA ARG A 68 -1.44 5.32 6.28
C ARG A 68 -0.83 6.03 5.07
N THR A 69 0.27 6.76 5.29
CA THR A 69 1.03 7.41 4.21
C THR A 69 1.63 6.35 3.28
N LEU A 70 2.22 5.29 3.83
CA LEU A 70 2.79 4.19 3.06
C LEU A 70 1.72 3.54 2.17
N CYS A 71 0.52 3.31 2.69
CA CYS A 71 -0.61 2.76 1.94
C CYS A 71 -0.92 3.54 0.64
N LYS A 72 -0.71 4.86 0.63
CA LYS A 72 -0.86 5.70 -0.56
C LYS A 72 0.35 5.66 -1.50
N LEU A 73 1.51 5.35 -0.96
CA LEU A 73 2.78 5.37 -1.70
C LEU A 73 3.06 4.02 -2.39
N VAL A 74 2.64 2.90 -1.81
CA VAL A 74 2.99 1.53 -2.23
C VAL A 74 2.85 1.30 -3.74
N GLU A 75 1.76 1.76 -4.35
CA GLU A 75 1.48 1.53 -5.79
C GLU A 75 2.48 2.20 -6.74
N ARG A 76 3.23 3.19 -6.25
CA ARG A 76 4.25 3.93 -7.02
C ARG A 76 5.66 3.38 -6.78
N VAL A 77 5.84 2.52 -5.78
CA VAL A 77 7.15 1.96 -5.41
C VAL A 77 7.41 0.69 -6.22
N PRO A 78 8.61 0.52 -6.81
CA PRO A 78 8.96 -0.72 -7.51
C PRO A 78 8.80 -1.94 -6.60
N ALA A 79 8.19 -3.01 -7.12
CA ALA A 79 7.98 -4.25 -6.36
C ALA A 79 9.27 -4.79 -5.72
N GLN A 80 10.40 -4.69 -6.42
CA GLN A 80 11.69 -5.13 -5.89
C GLN A 80 12.10 -4.35 -4.64
N ALA A 81 11.92 -3.03 -4.61
CA ALA A 81 12.27 -2.21 -3.45
C ALA A 81 11.40 -2.55 -2.23
N LEU A 82 10.12 -2.87 -2.45
CA LEU A 82 9.23 -3.38 -1.40
C LEU A 82 9.75 -4.72 -0.87
N LEU A 83 10.06 -5.66 -1.76
CA LEU A 83 10.57 -6.99 -1.42
C LEU A 83 11.90 -6.92 -0.65
N ASP A 84 12.81 -6.03 -1.03
CA ASP A 84 14.11 -5.86 -0.38
C ASP A 84 13.98 -5.31 1.05
N SER A 85 12.91 -4.53 1.32
CA SER A 85 12.63 -3.96 2.64
C SER A 85 11.84 -4.89 3.58
N LEU A 86 11.24 -5.98 3.04
CA LEU A 86 10.41 -6.90 3.81
C LEU A 86 11.16 -7.56 4.98
N PRO A 87 12.38 -8.12 4.81
CA PRO A 87 13.03 -8.84 5.89
C PRO A 87 13.47 -7.96 7.07
N SER A 88 13.75 -6.68 6.82
CA SER A 88 14.40 -5.79 7.79
C SER A 88 13.40 -4.98 8.61
N SER A 89 12.62 -4.11 7.96
CA SER A 89 11.72 -3.18 8.65
C SER A 89 10.25 -3.43 8.32
N LEU A 90 9.92 -3.60 7.04
CA LEU A 90 8.54 -3.60 6.59
C LEU A 90 7.77 -4.86 7.02
N GLY A 91 8.37 -6.04 6.90
CA GLY A 91 7.73 -7.30 7.29
C GLY A 91 7.39 -7.36 8.79
N PRO A 92 8.37 -7.16 9.70
CA PRO A 92 8.11 -7.11 11.14
C PRO A 92 7.06 -6.06 11.53
N CYS A 93 7.12 -4.87 10.92
CA CYS A 93 6.14 -3.80 11.14
C CYS A 93 4.72 -4.27 10.83
N LEU A 94 4.49 -4.85 9.65
CA LEU A 94 3.17 -5.26 9.20
C LEU A 94 2.62 -6.43 10.04
N VAL A 95 3.47 -7.41 10.36
CA VAL A 95 3.09 -8.58 11.15
C VAL A 95 2.72 -8.19 12.57
N THR A 96 3.55 -7.37 13.23
CA THR A 96 3.27 -6.84 14.56
C THR A 96 2.05 -5.92 14.54
N GLY A 97 1.95 -5.04 13.55
CA GLY A 97 0.83 -4.10 13.40
C GLY A 97 -0.53 -4.81 13.25
N MET A 98 -0.61 -5.92 12.50
CA MET A 98 -1.84 -6.71 12.41
C MET A 98 -2.30 -7.34 13.73
N ARG A 99 -1.40 -7.48 14.71
CA ARG A 99 -1.68 -8.05 16.03
C ARG A 99 -1.77 -6.99 17.13
N HIS A 100 -1.49 -5.74 16.79
CA HIS A 100 -1.43 -4.63 17.74
C HIS A 100 -2.78 -4.38 18.42
N LYS A 101 -2.76 -3.92 19.68
CA LYS A 101 -3.98 -3.64 20.46
C LYS A 101 -4.87 -2.53 19.88
N ALA A 102 -4.27 -1.52 19.24
CA ALA A 102 -5.01 -0.43 18.60
C ALA A 102 -5.64 -0.88 17.27
N VAL A 103 -6.95 -0.72 17.13
CA VAL A 103 -7.73 -1.11 15.94
C VAL A 103 -7.21 -0.42 14.67
N ASP A 104 -6.85 0.85 14.77
CA ASP A 104 -6.43 1.64 13.61
C ASP A 104 -5.10 1.18 13.03
N ILE A 105 -4.16 0.77 13.90
CA ILE A 105 -2.91 0.14 13.46
C ILE A 105 -3.22 -1.16 12.72
N ARG A 106 -4.06 -2.04 13.30
CA ARG A 106 -4.42 -3.30 12.64
C ARG A 106 -5.03 -3.07 11.26
N LYS A 107 -5.96 -2.12 11.14
CA LYS A 107 -6.59 -1.76 9.85
C LYS A 107 -5.56 -1.22 8.86
N ALA A 108 -4.71 -0.30 9.28
CA ALA A 108 -3.69 0.30 8.42
C ALA A 108 -2.68 -0.75 7.94
N SER A 109 -2.22 -1.66 8.80
CA SER A 109 -1.33 -2.75 8.42
C SER A 109 -1.97 -3.70 7.39
N VAL A 110 -3.23 -4.09 7.60
CA VAL A 110 -3.96 -4.91 6.61
C VAL A 110 -4.06 -4.19 5.27
N PHE A 111 -4.40 -2.90 5.26
CA PHE A 111 -4.49 -2.13 4.02
C PHE A 111 -3.15 -2.06 3.30
N VAL A 112 -2.05 -1.78 4.00
CA VAL A 112 -0.72 -1.78 3.38
C VAL A 112 -0.41 -3.15 2.75
N VAL A 113 -0.68 -4.26 3.43
CA VAL A 113 -0.41 -5.60 2.87
C VAL A 113 -1.27 -5.87 1.62
N VAL A 114 -2.55 -5.49 1.64
CA VAL A 114 -3.45 -5.63 0.48
C VAL A 114 -2.96 -4.79 -0.70
N GLU A 115 -2.56 -3.54 -0.44
CA GLU A 115 -1.99 -2.64 -1.45
C GLU A 115 -0.69 -3.19 -2.03
N MET A 116 0.18 -3.73 -1.18
CA MET A 116 1.42 -4.38 -1.61
C MET A 116 1.13 -5.64 -2.44
N HIS A 117 0.07 -6.39 -2.12
CA HIS A 117 -0.31 -7.58 -2.88
C HIS A 117 -0.66 -7.21 -4.33
N PHE A 118 -1.34 -6.09 -4.56
CA PHE A 118 -1.64 -5.63 -5.92
C PHE A 118 -0.39 -5.20 -6.72
N VAL A 119 0.72 -4.89 -6.05
CA VAL A 119 1.99 -4.52 -6.70
C VAL A 119 2.92 -5.72 -6.88
N VAL A 120 3.03 -6.58 -5.86
CA VAL A 120 3.98 -7.70 -5.79
C VAL A 120 3.38 -9.01 -6.33
N GLY A 121 2.08 -9.23 -6.12
CA GLY A 121 1.35 -10.45 -6.51
C GLY A 121 1.30 -11.55 -5.43
N ASP A 122 0.83 -12.73 -5.84
CA ASP A 122 0.41 -13.84 -4.98
C ASP A 122 1.53 -14.40 -4.06
N GLY A 123 2.80 -14.16 -4.39
CA GLY A 123 3.95 -14.58 -3.59
C GLY A 123 4.28 -13.68 -2.39
N LEU A 124 3.54 -12.58 -2.18
CA LEU A 124 3.81 -11.65 -1.07
C LEU A 124 3.57 -12.31 0.29
N LEU A 125 2.42 -12.97 0.48
CA LEU A 125 2.00 -13.47 1.80
C LEU A 125 2.95 -14.55 2.33
N SER A 126 3.51 -15.38 1.45
CA SER A 126 4.50 -16.39 1.83
C SER A 126 5.85 -15.82 2.28
N ARG A 127 6.10 -14.53 2.05
CA ARG A 127 7.34 -13.84 2.48
C ARG A 127 7.18 -13.09 3.80
N LEU A 128 5.95 -13.01 4.33
CA LEU A 128 5.66 -12.40 5.62
C LEU A 128 5.75 -13.45 6.73
N ASP A 129 6.96 -13.62 7.26
CA ASP A 129 7.21 -14.55 8.37
C ASP A 129 6.40 -14.14 9.62
N GLY A 130 5.73 -15.11 10.24
CA GLY A 130 4.89 -14.86 11.42
C GLY A 130 3.44 -14.45 11.13
N LEU A 131 3.02 -14.47 9.86
CA LEU A 131 1.61 -14.31 9.49
C LEU A 131 0.79 -15.52 9.97
N THR A 132 -0.26 -15.27 10.76
CA THR A 132 -1.17 -16.34 11.20
C THR A 132 -2.11 -16.76 10.07
N ALA A 133 -2.60 -18.00 10.10
CA ALA A 133 -3.59 -18.49 9.13
C ALA A 133 -4.86 -17.62 9.08
N ALA A 134 -5.28 -17.07 10.22
CA ALA A 134 -6.42 -16.16 10.29
C ALA A 134 -6.15 -14.83 9.57
N ASN A 135 -4.96 -14.24 9.76
CA ASN A 135 -4.58 -13.00 9.09
C ASN A 135 -4.41 -13.22 7.57
N ALA A 136 -3.78 -14.31 7.17
CA ALA A 136 -3.65 -14.68 5.75
C ALA A 136 -5.03 -14.80 5.09
N LYS A 137 -5.96 -15.53 5.73
CA LYS A 137 -7.34 -15.67 5.23
C LYS A 137 -8.08 -14.34 5.15
N LEU A 138 -7.91 -13.48 6.16
CA LEU A 138 -8.49 -12.14 6.15
C LEU A 138 -7.99 -11.34 4.95
N ILE A 139 -6.68 -11.32 4.71
CA ILE A 139 -6.08 -10.58 3.59
C ILE A 139 -6.59 -11.10 2.25
N SER A 140 -6.66 -12.44 2.06
CA SER A 140 -7.23 -13.04 0.83
C SER A 140 -8.66 -12.57 0.58
N ILE A 141 -9.51 -12.55 1.61
CA ILE A 141 -10.90 -12.05 1.50
C ILE A 141 -10.93 -10.57 1.10
N TYR A 142 -10.03 -9.74 1.64
CA TYR A 142 -9.96 -8.32 1.26
C TYR A 142 -9.55 -8.14 -0.20
N ILE A 143 -8.58 -8.92 -0.69
CA ILE A 143 -8.13 -8.90 -2.08
C ILE A 143 -9.28 -9.30 -3.02
N GLU A 144 -10.01 -10.37 -2.69
CA GLU A 144 -11.15 -10.87 -3.48
C GLU A 144 -12.31 -9.86 -3.53
N ARG A 145 -12.59 -9.17 -2.42
CA ARG A 145 -13.73 -8.24 -2.31
C ARG A 145 -13.46 -6.85 -2.86
N HIS A 146 -12.21 -6.44 -2.95
CA HIS A 146 -11.80 -5.11 -3.41
C HIS A 146 -10.76 -5.21 -4.54
N PRO A 147 -11.09 -5.86 -5.67
CA PRO A 147 -10.16 -5.92 -6.79
C PRO A 147 -9.87 -4.49 -7.26
N LYS A 148 -8.60 -4.09 -7.32
CA LYS A 148 -8.21 -2.87 -8.01
C LYS A 148 -8.51 -3.06 -9.50
N SER A 149 -9.51 -2.35 -10.02
CA SER A 149 -9.81 -2.29 -11.46
C SER A 149 -8.67 -1.54 -12.17
N GLY A 150 -7.57 -2.23 -12.46
CA GLY A 150 -6.36 -1.53 -12.91
C GLY A 150 -5.14 -2.38 -13.16
N LYS A 151 -5.32 -3.61 -13.64
CA LYS A 151 -4.41 -4.32 -14.57
C LYS A 151 -5.16 -5.56 -15.02
N ALA A 152 -5.76 -5.48 -16.20
CA ALA A 152 -6.17 -6.68 -16.91
C ALA A 152 -4.95 -7.59 -16.96
N ALA A 153 -5.04 -8.74 -16.29
CA ALA A 153 -4.15 -9.84 -16.55
C ALA A 153 -4.21 -10.07 -18.06
N VAL A 154 -3.11 -9.72 -18.75
CA VAL A 154 -2.82 -10.29 -20.04
C VAL A 154 -2.71 -11.78 -19.76
N ALA A 155 -3.79 -12.51 -20.08
CA ALA A 155 -3.77 -13.94 -20.12
C ALA A 155 -2.84 -14.31 -21.28
N ASP A 156 -1.64 -14.77 -20.94
CA ASP A 156 -0.82 -15.54 -21.87
C ASP A 156 -1.59 -16.83 -22.20
N GLY A 157 -1.97 -16.93 -23.47
CA GLY A 157 -2.65 -18.05 -24.08
C GLY A 157 -2.69 -17.84 -25.59
N GLU A 158 -1.65 -18.34 -26.26
CA GLU A 158 -1.45 -18.34 -27.71
C GLU A 158 -2.70 -18.72 -28.52
N GLY A 159 -2.91 -18.03 -29.65
CA GLY A 159 -3.86 -18.45 -30.69
C GLY A 159 -4.17 -17.34 -31.68
N GLY A 160 -3.39 -17.26 -32.76
CA GLY A 160 -3.49 -16.20 -33.76
C GLY A 160 -4.79 -16.15 -34.56
N THR A 161 -5.15 -14.95 -35.02
CA THR A 161 -5.43 -14.62 -36.43
C THR A 161 -5.92 -13.16 -36.47
N THR A 162 -5.27 -12.36 -37.31
CA THR A 162 -5.66 -11.00 -37.66
C THR A 162 -7.08 -11.01 -38.19
N ARG A 163 -7.99 -10.27 -37.54
CA ARG A 163 -9.33 -9.99 -38.09
C ARG A 163 -9.56 -8.49 -38.11
N GLU A 164 -9.53 -7.97 -39.33
CA GLU A 164 -9.93 -6.63 -39.75
C GLU A 164 -11.32 -6.24 -39.23
N PRO A 165 -11.61 -4.94 -39.10
CA PRO A 165 -12.91 -4.47 -38.61
C PRO A 165 -14.01 -4.73 -39.65
N PRO A 166 -15.26 -5.01 -39.23
CA PRO A 166 -16.34 -5.27 -40.17
C PRO A 166 -16.83 -3.97 -40.81
N VAL A 167 -16.81 -3.95 -42.14
CA VAL A 167 -17.46 -2.96 -43.00
C VAL A 167 -18.98 -3.08 -42.85
N VAL A 168 -19.64 -2.00 -42.46
CA VAL A 168 -21.10 -1.93 -42.38
C VAL A 168 -21.67 -1.81 -43.79
N VAL A 169 -22.21 -2.90 -44.33
CA VAL A 169 -23.05 -2.88 -45.54
C VAL A 169 -24.51 -2.84 -45.12
N VAL A 170 -25.13 -1.66 -45.23
CA VAL A 170 -26.58 -1.50 -45.05
C VAL A 170 -27.25 -2.01 -46.33
N GLN A 171 -27.79 -3.23 -46.31
CA GLN A 171 -28.75 -3.67 -47.32
C GLN A 171 -30.10 -3.02 -47.04
N GLN A 172 -30.48 -2.09 -47.92
CA GLN A 172 -31.88 -1.76 -48.14
C GLN A 172 -32.57 -3.02 -48.67
N ASN A 173 -33.68 -3.42 -48.07
CA ASN A 173 -34.66 -4.20 -48.82
C ASN A 173 -36.06 -3.65 -48.60
N VAL A 174 -36.64 -3.30 -49.73
CA VAL A 174 -37.99 -2.81 -49.96
C VAL A 174 -38.92 -4.02 -49.98
N SER A 175 -40.07 -3.90 -49.33
CA SER A 175 -41.30 -4.60 -49.70
C SER A 175 -42.48 -3.75 -49.28
#